data_AF-A0A9E1W4N8-F1
#
_entry.id   AF-A0A9E1W4N8-F1
#
_cell.length_a   1.000
_cell.length_b   1.000
_cell.length_c   1.000
_cell.angle_alpha   90.00
_cell.angle_beta   90.00
_cell.angle_gamma   90.00
#
_symmetry.space_group_name_H-M   'P 1'
#
loop_
_entity.id
_entity.type
_entity.pdbx_description
1 polymer ?
#
loop_
_entity_poly.entity_id
_entity_poly.type
_entity_poly.pdbx_seq_one_letter_code
_entity_poly.pdbx_strand_id
1 'polypeptide(L)'
;MKVLLALERLLESHPIEQITSGRLAREAGISRSTFYRQYASVDDVLVQLFDHVIAEMTIASDGWISVANLDLEPQLRGLHQVYLTHGPLLRAVADAEVGEMKATSEAYTSMMAMWDEAVTVRITESYPWVKQPALVAHALNAADERLMYYDYGKGPDSISEELFKDTFQVMYRMWCSAPGNQPGSEELVTWRWNVDYYWSRTPPAVNAHGRNDRGAAVPTTRCFPVHFLPSIRQLGRRPGSALSVGCHRNGCSG
;
A
#
# COMPACT_ATOMS: atom_id res chain seq x y z
N MET A 1 4.48 -7.89 21.47
CA MET A 1 3.30 -8.78 21.44
C MET A 1 2.22 -8.42 22.46
N LYS A 2 2.45 -8.48 23.78
CA LYS A 2 1.37 -8.19 24.77
C LYS A 2 0.73 -6.80 24.64
N VAL A 3 1.53 -5.77 24.37
CA VAL A 3 1.04 -4.38 24.23
C VAL A 3 0.22 -4.20 22.94
N LEU A 4 0.62 -4.80 21.83
CA LEU A 4 -0.11 -4.72 20.56
C LEU A 4 -1.48 -5.40 20.65
N LEU A 5 -1.53 -6.62 21.19
CA LEU A 5 -2.80 -7.33 21.43
C LEU A 5 -3.72 -6.58 22.41
N ALA A 6 -3.13 -5.90 23.39
CA ALA A 6 -3.89 -5.05 24.32
C ALA A 6 -4.47 -3.82 23.62
N LEU A 7 -3.73 -3.19 22.71
CA LEU A 7 -4.23 -2.08 21.92
C LEU A 7 -5.39 -2.52 21.01
N GLU A 8 -5.21 -3.63 20.29
CA GLU A 8 -6.22 -4.19 19.40
C GLU A 8 -7.55 -4.46 20.15
N ARG A 9 -7.51 -5.12 21.31
CA ARG A 9 -8.71 -5.34 22.14
C ARG A 9 -9.36 -4.05 22.64
N LEU A 10 -8.56 -3.03 22.99
CA LEU A 10 -9.12 -1.76 23.45
C LEU A 10 -9.86 -1.04 22.31
N LEU A 11 -9.35 -1.13 21.08
CA LEU A 11 -9.94 -0.51 19.90
C LEU A 11 -11.31 -1.09 19.54
N GLU A 12 -11.61 -2.34 19.91
CA GLU A 12 -12.94 -2.94 19.74
C GLU A 12 -14.05 -2.17 20.49
N SER A 13 -13.70 -1.46 21.57
CA SER A 13 -14.68 -0.88 22.49
C SER A 13 -14.42 0.59 22.85
N HIS A 14 -13.27 1.14 22.50
CA HIS A 14 -12.88 2.50 22.84
C HIS A 14 -12.27 3.20 21.63
N PRO A 15 -12.66 4.47 21.38
CA PRO A 15 -11.99 5.28 20.37
C PRO A 15 -10.56 5.61 20.83
N ILE A 16 -9.66 5.82 19.88
CA ILE A 16 -8.21 5.90 20.13
C ILE A 16 -7.83 7.03 21.11
N GLU A 17 -8.57 8.14 21.10
CA GLU A 17 -8.34 9.30 21.97
C GLU A 17 -8.59 8.99 23.44
N GLN A 18 -9.36 7.93 23.75
CA GLN A 18 -9.60 7.48 25.12
C GLN A 18 -8.55 6.47 25.62
N ILE A 19 -7.67 6.00 24.74
CA ILE A 19 -6.64 5.02 25.04
C ILE A 19 -5.35 5.73 25.46
N THR A 20 -5.14 5.84 26.78
CA THR A 20 -3.90 6.39 27.34
C THR A 20 -2.84 5.31 27.54
N SER A 21 -1.55 5.70 27.60
CA SER A 21 -0.45 4.77 27.93
C SER A 21 -0.69 4.02 29.25
N GLY A 22 -1.34 4.66 30.23
CA GLY A 22 -1.68 4.03 31.50
C GLY A 22 -2.76 2.95 31.36
N ARG A 23 -3.82 3.23 30.59
CA ARG A 23 -4.88 2.25 30.29
C ARG A 23 -4.31 1.08 29.49
N LEU A 24 -3.50 1.37 28.47
CA LEU A 24 -2.87 0.37 27.63
C LEU A 24 -1.89 -0.51 28.42
N ALA A 25 -1.05 0.07 29.28
CA ALA A 25 -0.17 -0.70 30.15
C ALA A 25 -0.95 -1.64 31.08
N ARG A 26 -2.07 -1.16 31.65
CA ARG A 26 -2.95 -1.97 32.49
C ARG A 26 -3.58 -3.12 31.72
N GLU A 27 -4.12 -2.87 30.53
CA GLU A 27 -4.70 -3.90 29.66
C GLU A 27 -3.64 -4.94 29.25
N ALA A 28 -2.40 -4.51 29.01
CA ALA A 28 -1.29 -5.39 28.69
C ALA A 28 -0.72 -6.16 29.91
N GLY A 29 -1.20 -5.87 31.13
CA GLY A 29 -0.72 -6.49 32.37
C GLY A 29 0.72 -6.11 32.73
N ILE A 30 1.15 -4.89 32.39
CA ILE A 30 2.51 -4.38 32.67
C ILE A 30 2.48 -3.04 33.43
N SER A 31 3.59 -2.69 34.07
CA SER A 31 3.73 -1.36 34.69
C SER A 31 3.93 -0.28 33.62
N ARG A 32 3.57 0.97 33.95
CA ARG A 32 3.86 2.15 33.09
C ARG A 32 5.34 2.30 32.79
N SER A 33 6.21 2.01 33.77
CA SER A 33 7.66 2.01 33.56
C SER A 33 8.08 1.00 32.49
N THR A 34 7.50 -0.21 32.50
CA THR A 34 7.76 -1.22 31.47
C THR A 34 7.25 -0.79 30.09
N PHE A 35 6.09 -0.13 30.02
CA PHE A 35 5.57 0.44 28.79
C PHE A 35 6.54 1.47 28.19
N TYR A 36 6.95 2.46 28.98
CA TYR A 36 7.82 3.55 28.51
C TYR A 36 9.26 3.11 28.19
N ARG A 37 9.66 1.89 28.56
CA ARG A 37 10.92 1.29 28.05
C ARG A 37 10.81 0.81 26.60
N GLN A 38 9.60 0.59 26.10
CA GLN A 38 9.34 0.02 24.77
C GLN A 38 8.78 1.07 23.79
N TYR A 39 7.92 1.97 24.27
CA TYR A 39 7.22 2.95 23.45
C TYR A 39 7.25 4.33 24.11
N ALA A 40 7.41 5.39 23.34
CA ALA A 40 7.33 6.75 23.87
C ALA A 40 5.87 7.18 24.06
N SER A 41 4.97 6.70 23.20
CA SER A 41 3.56 7.08 23.18
C SER A 41 2.63 5.93 22.77
N VAL A 42 1.31 6.17 22.82
CA VAL A 42 0.31 5.26 22.23
C VAL A 42 0.36 5.33 20.70
N ASP A 43 0.71 6.48 20.13
CA ASP A 43 0.90 6.70 18.69
C ASP A 43 1.95 5.72 18.12
N ASP A 44 3.09 5.54 18.82
CA ASP A 44 4.12 4.59 18.39
C ASP A 44 3.64 3.13 18.39
N VAL A 45 2.79 2.78 19.36
CA VAL A 45 2.21 1.43 19.45
C VAL A 45 1.22 1.21 18.31
N LEU A 46 0.41 2.23 18.01
CA LEU A 46 -0.58 2.20 16.94
C LEU A 46 0.10 2.03 15.58
N VAL A 47 1.15 2.82 15.30
CA VAL A 47 1.96 2.66 14.10
C VAL A 47 2.54 1.26 14.00
N GLN A 48 3.13 0.73 15.07
CA GLN A 48 3.69 -0.62 15.03
C GLN A 48 2.61 -1.69 14.79
N LEU A 49 1.42 -1.56 15.38
CA LEU A 49 0.32 -2.49 15.10
C LEU A 49 -0.15 -2.36 13.65
N PHE A 50 -0.26 -1.13 13.15
CA PHE A 50 -0.64 -0.84 11.78
C PHE A 50 0.35 -1.41 10.76
N ASP A 51 1.67 -1.32 11.01
CA ASP A 51 2.70 -1.93 10.17
C ASP A 51 2.53 -3.45 10.01
N HIS A 52 2.09 -4.15 11.07
CA HIS A 52 1.79 -5.58 10.97
C HIS A 52 0.61 -5.84 10.05
N VAL A 53 -0.46 -5.05 10.17
CA VAL A 53 -1.65 -5.18 9.31
C VAL A 53 -1.36 -4.82 7.85
N ILE A 54 -0.55 -3.79 7.59
CA ILE A 54 -0.06 -3.49 6.22
C ILE A 54 0.69 -4.69 5.63
N ALA A 55 1.52 -5.37 6.44
CA ALA A 55 2.23 -6.55 5.97
C ALA A 55 1.25 -7.70 5.62
N GLU A 56 0.17 -7.88 6.39
CA GLU A 56 -0.89 -8.85 6.09
C GLU A 56 -1.65 -8.49 4.81
N MET A 57 -2.04 -7.22 4.65
CA MET A 57 -2.67 -6.71 3.42
C MET A 57 -1.78 -6.93 2.19
N THR A 58 -0.48 -6.66 2.33
CA THR A 58 0.51 -6.90 1.28
C THR A 58 0.59 -8.38 0.91
N ILE A 59 0.64 -9.28 1.91
CA ILE A 59 0.68 -10.73 1.67
C ILE A 59 -0.58 -11.21 0.96
N ALA A 60 -1.77 -10.71 1.36
CA ALA A 60 -3.04 -11.10 0.77
C ALA A 60 -3.15 -10.71 -0.73
N SER A 61 -2.54 -9.60 -1.10
CA SER A 61 -2.59 -9.04 -2.46
C SER A 61 -1.36 -9.36 -3.34
N ASP A 62 -0.29 -9.90 -2.75
CA ASP A 62 1.03 -10.06 -3.38
C ASP A 62 0.96 -10.78 -4.73
N GLY A 63 0.16 -11.85 -4.83
CA GLY A 63 0.02 -12.61 -6.07
C GLY A 63 -0.44 -11.73 -7.25
N TRP A 64 -1.44 -10.87 -7.02
CA TRP A 64 -1.94 -9.97 -8.06
C TRP A 64 -0.97 -8.81 -8.29
N ILE A 65 -0.40 -8.20 -7.26
CA ILE A 65 0.52 -7.06 -7.48
C ILE A 65 1.81 -7.49 -8.18
N SER A 66 2.38 -8.63 -7.79
CA SER A 66 3.64 -9.16 -8.33
C SER A 66 3.49 -9.88 -9.67
N VAL A 67 2.27 -10.02 -10.19
CA VAL A 67 1.96 -10.79 -11.41
C VAL A 67 2.25 -12.30 -11.26
N ALA A 68 2.46 -12.80 -10.04
CA ALA A 68 2.61 -14.23 -9.78
C ALA A 68 1.28 -14.99 -9.93
N ASN A 69 0.14 -14.32 -9.71
CA ASN A 69 -1.21 -14.82 -9.96
C ASN A 69 -2.09 -13.69 -10.51
N LEU A 70 -2.75 -13.90 -11.65
CA LEU A 70 -3.64 -12.89 -12.23
C LEU A 70 -5.05 -12.91 -11.67
N ASP A 71 -5.43 -13.99 -10.99
CA ASP A 71 -6.77 -14.13 -10.43
C ASP A 71 -6.97 -13.08 -9.35
N LEU A 72 -7.71 -12.02 -9.68
CA LEU A 72 -7.94 -10.89 -8.78
C LEU A 72 -8.86 -11.28 -7.61
N GLU A 73 -9.88 -12.09 -7.87
CA GLU A 73 -10.91 -12.45 -6.89
C GLU A 73 -10.35 -12.97 -5.56
N PRO A 74 -9.51 -14.03 -5.54
CA PRO A 74 -9.02 -14.58 -4.27
C PRO A 74 -8.14 -13.58 -3.50
N GLN A 75 -7.39 -12.74 -4.21
CA GLN A 75 -6.45 -11.80 -3.60
C GLN A 75 -7.17 -10.58 -3.05
N LEU A 76 -8.14 -10.03 -3.79
CA LEU A 76 -8.99 -8.96 -3.32
C LEU A 76 -9.89 -9.42 -2.18
N ARG A 77 -10.41 -10.67 -2.23
CA ARG A 77 -11.17 -11.25 -1.12
C ARG A 77 -10.31 -11.37 0.14
N GLY A 78 -9.07 -11.83 -0.01
CA GLY A 78 -8.09 -11.87 1.07
C GLY A 78 -7.86 -10.49 1.68
N LEU A 79 -7.68 -9.46 0.86
CA LEU A 79 -7.52 -8.08 1.32
C LEU A 79 -8.75 -7.59 2.11
N HIS A 80 -9.96 -7.81 1.59
CA HIS A 80 -11.20 -7.49 2.30
C HIS A 80 -11.37 -8.26 3.61
N GLN A 81 -10.87 -9.50 3.69
CA GLN A 81 -10.87 -10.25 4.93
C GLN A 81 -9.93 -9.61 5.97
N VAL A 82 -8.77 -9.09 5.56
CA VAL A 82 -7.87 -8.34 6.43
C VAL A 82 -8.55 -7.04 6.91
N TYR A 83 -9.26 -6.32 6.03
CA TYR A 83 -10.05 -5.15 6.41
C TYR A 83 -11.09 -5.46 7.48
N LEU A 84 -11.81 -6.59 7.34
CA LEU A 84 -12.80 -7.00 8.31
C LEU A 84 -12.17 -7.41 9.64
N THR A 85 -11.12 -8.21 9.61
CA THR A 85 -10.43 -8.70 10.81
C THR A 85 -9.90 -7.55 11.66
N HIS A 86 -9.27 -6.54 11.03
CA HIS A 86 -8.65 -5.41 11.74
C HIS A 86 -9.46 -4.12 11.63
N GLY A 87 -10.77 -4.22 11.37
CA GLY A 87 -11.63 -3.06 11.15
C GLY A 87 -11.51 -1.95 12.20
N PRO A 88 -11.60 -2.23 13.51
CA PRO A 88 -11.47 -1.22 14.54
C PRO A 88 -10.12 -0.49 14.53
N LEU A 89 -9.03 -1.20 14.21
CA LEU A 89 -7.71 -0.62 14.04
C LEU A 89 -7.65 0.30 12.82
N LEU A 90 -8.08 -0.19 11.66
CA LEU A 90 -8.01 0.56 10.42
C LEU A 90 -8.87 1.82 10.46
N ARG A 91 -10.04 1.75 11.11
CA ARG A 91 -10.86 2.93 11.39
C ARG A 91 -10.13 3.93 12.29
N ALA A 92 -9.51 3.47 13.37
CA ALA A 92 -8.78 4.35 14.29
C ALA A 92 -7.57 5.03 13.63
N VAL A 93 -6.87 4.34 12.72
CA VAL A 93 -5.78 4.92 11.95
C VAL A 93 -6.29 5.97 10.95
N ALA A 94 -7.41 5.71 10.27
CA ALA A 94 -8.03 6.67 9.38
C ALA A 94 -8.56 7.91 10.13
N ASP A 95 -9.18 7.73 11.31
CA ASP A 95 -9.59 8.85 12.18
C ASP A 95 -8.41 9.74 12.61
N ALA A 96 -7.24 9.13 12.77
CA ALA A 96 -6.01 9.83 13.14
C ALA A 96 -5.38 10.65 12.00
N GLU A 97 -5.83 10.52 10.75
CA GLU A 97 -5.26 11.22 9.59
C GLU A 97 -5.18 12.75 9.82
N VAL A 98 -6.26 13.35 10.33
CA VAL A 98 -6.35 14.78 10.63
C VAL A 98 -6.22 15.11 12.12
N GLY A 99 -5.69 14.17 12.91
CA GLY A 99 -5.61 14.25 14.37
C GLY A 99 -4.26 14.69 14.93
N GLU A 100 -4.11 14.58 16.25
CA GLU A 100 -2.86 14.90 16.96
C GLU A 100 -1.81 13.77 16.90
N MET A 101 -2.21 12.58 16.42
CA MET A 101 -1.37 11.39 16.29
C MET A 101 -0.53 11.46 15.01
N LYS A 102 0.50 12.30 15.05
CA LYS A 102 1.31 12.64 13.87
C LYS A 102 1.99 11.42 13.24
N ALA A 103 2.49 10.47 14.04
CA ALA A 103 3.18 9.31 13.50
C ALA A 103 2.19 8.39 12.76
N THR A 104 0.98 8.22 13.32
CA THR A 104 -0.11 7.48 12.68
C THR A 104 -0.60 8.17 11.41
N SER A 105 -0.82 9.50 11.45
CA SER A 105 -1.20 10.29 10.27
C SER A 105 -0.19 10.14 9.13
N GLU A 106 1.11 10.30 9.41
CA GLU A 106 2.18 10.10 8.43
C GLU A 106 2.19 8.67 7.86
N ALA A 107 2.01 7.66 8.72
CA ALA A 107 1.96 6.26 8.31
C ALA A 107 0.75 5.97 7.42
N TYR A 108 -0.42 6.51 7.76
CA TYR A 108 -1.65 6.37 6.99
C TYR A 108 -1.52 6.95 5.58
N THR A 109 -1.11 8.22 5.48
CA THR A 109 -0.94 8.88 4.18
C THR A 109 0.11 8.16 3.32
N SER A 110 1.20 7.68 3.94
CA SER A 110 2.23 6.92 3.23
C SER A 110 1.70 5.59 2.69
N MET A 111 0.84 4.92 3.46
CA MET A 111 0.20 3.66 3.08
C MET A 111 -0.78 3.85 1.92
N MET A 112 -1.64 4.88 1.96
CA MET A 112 -2.55 5.19 0.84
C MET A 112 -1.76 5.51 -0.45
N ALA A 113 -0.71 6.32 -0.36
CA ALA A 113 0.13 6.65 -1.51
C ALA A 113 0.85 5.41 -2.08
N MET A 114 1.30 4.48 -1.23
CA MET A 114 1.92 3.23 -1.64
C MET A 114 0.95 2.34 -2.42
N TRP A 115 -0.29 2.22 -1.98
CA TRP A 115 -1.33 1.46 -2.69
C TRP A 115 -1.72 2.10 -4.01
N ASP A 116 -1.85 3.43 -4.05
CA ASP A 116 -2.13 4.17 -5.30
C ASP A 116 -1.03 3.90 -6.34
N GLU A 117 0.23 3.96 -5.96
CA GLU A 117 1.35 3.67 -6.86
C GLU A 117 1.34 2.20 -7.30
N ALA A 118 1.19 1.26 -6.38
CA ALA A 118 1.21 -0.17 -6.69
C ALA A 118 0.11 -0.57 -7.69
N VAL A 119 -1.11 -0.08 -7.48
CA VAL A 119 -2.24 -0.33 -8.37
C VAL A 119 -2.07 0.42 -9.69
N THR A 120 -1.51 1.64 -9.69
CA THR A 120 -1.21 2.39 -10.92
C THR A 120 -0.25 1.62 -11.82
N VAL A 121 0.85 1.12 -11.25
CA VAL A 121 1.83 0.29 -11.99
C VAL A 121 1.13 -0.93 -12.56
N ARG A 122 0.37 -1.65 -11.74
CA ARG A 122 -0.31 -2.88 -12.16
C ARG A 122 -1.32 -2.65 -13.29
N ILE A 123 -2.12 -1.59 -13.20
CA ILE A 123 -3.08 -1.21 -14.25
C ILE A 123 -2.34 -0.83 -15.54
N THR A 124 -1.27 -0.04 -15.43
CA THR A 124 -0.48 0.41 -16.59
C THR A 124 0.11 -0.77 -17.36
N GLU A 125 0.62 -1.78 -16.65
CA GLU A 125 1.25 -2.95 -17.26
C GLU A 125 0.22 -3.93 -17.87
N SER A 126 -0.92 -4.11 -17.19
CA SER A 126 -1.89 -5.16 -17.56
C SER A 126 -3.00 -4.69 -18.48
N TYR A 127 -3.32 -3.38 -18.45
CA TYR A 127 -4.46 -2.81 -19.17
C TYR A 127 -4.01 -1.57 -19.96
N PRO A 128 -3.18 -1.73 -21.01
CA PRO A 128 -2.53 -0.61 -21.72
C PRO A 128 -3.49 0.34 -22.45
N TRP A 129 -4.77 -0.03 -22.57
CA TRP A 129 -5.82 0.83 -23.13
C TRP A 129 -6.42 1.81 -22.10
N VAL A 130 -6.14 1.63 -20.81
CA VAL A 130 -6.60 2.55 -19.75
C VAL A 130 -5.84 3.87 -19.88
N LYS A 131 -6.55 4.95 -20.23
CA LYS A 131 -5.95 6.27 -20.48
C LYS A 131 -5.44 6.98 -19.22
N GLN A 132 -6.05 6.71 -18.07
CA GLN A 132 -5.76 7.39 -16.80
C GLN A 132 -5.58 6.36 -15.67
N PRO A 133 -4.52 5.53 -15.72
CA PRO A 133 -4.32 4.43 -14.77
C PRO A 133 -4.25 4.92 -13.31
N ALA A 134 -3.58 6.05 -13.06
CA ALA A 134 -3.49 6.63 -11.72
C ALA A 134 -4.84 7.09 -11.15
N LEU A 135 -5.70 7.69 -11.99
CA LEU A 135 -7.04 8.09 -11.56
C LEU A 135 -7.91 6.87 -11.24
N VAL A 136 -7.80 5.80 -12.04
CA VAL A 136 -8.54 4.56 -11.80
C VAL A 136 -8.05 3.89 -10.51
N ALA A 137 -6.74 3.79 -10.31
CA ALA A 137 -6.14 3.25 -9.08
C ALA A 137 -6.63 4.00 -7.84
N HIS A 138 -6.52 5.33 -7.86
CA HIS A 138 -6.97 6.17 -6.76
C HIS A 138 -8.46 5.99 -6.45
N ALA A 139 -9.32 5.96 -7.48
CA ALA A 139 -10.76 5.77 -7.30
C ALA A 139 -11.10 4.40 -6.70
N LEU A 140 -10.42 3.34 -7.12
CA LEU A 140 -10.61 1.98 -6.57
C LEU A 140 -10.15 1.90 -5.12
N ASN A 141 -8.95 2.38 -4.81
CA ASN A 141 -8.41 2.39 -3.45
C ASN A 141 -9.27 3.24 -2.51
N ALA A 142 -9.74 4.41 -2.93
CA ALA A 142 -10.63 5.24 -2.13
C ALA A 142 -11.98 4.57 -1.84
N ALA A 143 -12.48 3.75 -2.78
CA ALA A 143 -13.71 3.00 -2.57
C ALA A 143 -13.51 1.82 -1.60
N ASP A 144 -12.36 1.13 -1.68
CA ASP A 144 -11.97 0.08 -0.72
C ASP A 144 -11.80 0.65 0.68
N GLU A 145 -11.06 1.76 0.82
CA GLU A 145 -10.86 2.50 2.07
C GLU A 145 -12.22 2.90 2.70
N ARG A 146 -13.17 3.32 1.87
CA ARG A 146 -14.51 3.68 2.32
C ARG A 146 -15.26 2.49 2.92
N LEU A 147 -15.16 1.30 2.32
CA LEU A 147 -15.75 0.06 2.88
C LEU A 147 -15.02 -0.40 4.15
N MET A 148 -13.69 -0.31 4.14
CA MET A 148 -12.85 -0.57 5.30
C MET A 148 -13.30 0.26 6.51
N TYR A 149 -13.53 1.57 6.33
CA TYR A 149 -13.98 2.46 7.40
C TYR A 149 -15.46 2.25 7.79
N TYR A 150 -16.34 2.32 6.79
CA TYR A 150 -17.77 1.98 6.72
C TYR A 150 -18.18 0.69 7.41
N ASP A 151 -18.10 -0.32 6.57
CA ASP A 151 -18.82 -1.57 6.67
C ASP A 151 -18.03 -2.56 7.52
N TYR A 152 -16.70 -2.48 7.46
CA TYR A 152 -15.80 -3.38 8.15
C TYR A 152 -15.25 -2.82 9.46
N GLY A 153 -15.21 -1.51 9.64
CA GLY A 153 -14.50 -0.90 10.75
C GLY A 153 -15.04 -1.22 12.16
N LYS A 154 -16.19 -1.90 12.29
CA LYS A 154 -16.70 -2.42 13.57
C LYS A 154 -16.20 -3.84 13.89
N GLY A 155 -15.46 -4.46 12.97
CA GLY A 155 -14.89 -5.79 13.13
C GLY A 155 -15.80 -6.94 12.69
N PRO A 156 -15.32 -8.18 12.78
CA PRO A 156 -15.98 -9.37 12.24
C PRO A 156 -17.36 -9.64 12.83
N ASP A 157 -17.58 -9.33 14.11
CA ASP A 157 -18.86 -9.57 14.78
C ASP A 157 -19.99 -8.63 14.34
N SER A 158 -19.67 -7.62 13.54
CA SER A 158 -20.63 -6.59 13.11
C SER A 158 -21.32 -6.88 11.77
N ILE A 159 -20.88 -7.91 11.05
CA ILE A 159 -21.35 -8.24 9.70
C ILE A 159 -21.58 -9.76 9.58
N SER A 160 -22.64 -10.17 8.88
CA SER A 160 -22.84 -11.59 8.56
C SER A 160 -21.92 -12.01 7.41
N GLU A 161 -21.63 -13.31 7.32
CA GLU A 161 -20.88 -13.87 6.18
C GLU A 161 -21.57 -13.58 4.83
N GLU A 162 -22.90 -13.63 4.81
CA GLU A 162 -23.71 -13.29 3.62
C GLU A 162 -23.53 -11.82 3.21
N LEU A 163 -23.64 -10.89 4.15
CA LEU A 163 -23.46 -9.47 3.86
C LEU A 163 -22.01 -9.16 3.46
N PHE A 164 -21.01 -9.79 4.08
CA PHE A 164 -19.62 -9.67 3.65
C PHE A 164 -19.45 -10.12 2.20
N LYS A 165 -20.01 -11.27 1.83
CA LYS A 165 -19.97 -11.81 0.48
C LYS A 165 -20.62 -10.86 -0.52
N ASP A 166 -21.81 -10.34 -0.22
CA ASP A 166 -22.54 -9.44 -1.13
C ASP A 166 -21.81 -8.11 -1.32
N THR A 167 -21.32 -7.50 -0.23
CA THR A 167 -20.50 -6.28 -0.28
C THR A 167 -19.23 -6.49 -1.09
N PHE A 168 -18.52 -7.60 -0.85
CA PHE A 168 -17.32 -7.96 -1.62
C PHE A 168 -17.64 -8.15 -3.11
N GLN A 169 -18.75 -8.78 -3.46
CA GLN A 169 -19.11 -9.01 -4.86
C GLN A 169 -19.39 -7.70 -5.62
N VAL A 170 -19.95 -6.68 -4.95
CA VAL A 170 -20.09 -5.35 -5.55
C VAL A 170 -18.72 -4.75 -5.84
N MET A 171 -17.81 -4.80 -4.85
CA MET A 171 -16.47 -4.24 -5.00
C MET A 171 -15.66 -4.95 -6.08
N TYR A 172 -15.66 -6.28 -6.07
CA TYR A 172 -14.99 -7.10 -7.08
C TYR A 172 -15.44 -6.76 -8.51
N ARG A 173 -16.76 -6.62 -8.74
CA ARG A 173 -17.29 -6.22 -10.06
C ARG A 173 -16.83 -4.82 -10.46
N MET A 174 -16.73 -3.89 -9.51
CA MET A 174 -16.22 -2.55 -9.78
C MET A 174 -14.74 -2.61 -10.19
N TRP A 175 -13.92 -3.37 -9.46
CA TRP A 175 -12.51 -3.60 -9.80
C TRP A 175 -12.31 -4.24 -11.19
N CYS A 176 -13.15 -5.20 -11.58
CA CYS A 176 -13.09 -5.78 -12.94
C CYS A 176 -13.52 -4.77 -14.02
N SER A 177 -14.59 -4.01 -13.80
CA SER A 177 -15.16 -3.11 -14.81
C SER A 177 -14.39 -1.80 -15.01
N ALA A 178 -13.72 -1.30 -13.98
CA ALA A 178 -12.98 -0.04 -13.99
C ALA A 178 -11.87 0.05 -15.07
N PRO A 179 -11.01 -0.97 -15.28
CA PRO A 179 -10.06 -0.98 -16.39
C PRO A 179 -10.71 -1.28 -17.76
N GLY A 180 -12.03 -1.48 -17.81
CA GLY A 180 -12.78 -1.81 -19.03
C GLY A 180 -12.92 -3.32 -19.31
N ASN A 181 -12.69 -4.20 -18.32
CA ASN A 181 -12.88 -5.64 -18.48
C ASN A 181 -14.32 -6.07 -18.17
N GLN A 182 -14.72 -7.23 -18.70
CA GLN A 182 -15.84 -7.96 -18.13
C GLN A 182 -15.33 -8.84 -16.97
N PRO A 183 -16.06 -9.00 -15.86
CA PRO A 183 -15.65 -9.91 -14.79
C PRO A 183 -15.37 -11.33 -15.32
N GLY A 184 -14.19 -11.88 -15.01
CA GLY A 184 -13.78 -13.21 -15.51
C GLY A 184 -13.05 -13.21 -16.86
N SER A 185 -12.72 -12.03 -17.42
CA SER A 185 -11.93 -11.89 -18.65
C SER A 185 -10.49 -11.43 -18.39
N GLU A 186 -9.95 -11.67 -17.19
CA GLU A 186 -8.60 -11.26 -16.80
C GLU A 186 -7.53 -12.11 -17.52
N GLU A 187 -7.10 -11.68 -18.72
CA GLU A 187 -6.01 -12.32 -19.45
C GLU A 187 -4.67 -11.59 -19.27
N LEU A 188 -3.58 -12.37 -19.19
CA LEU A 188 -2.22 -11.83 -19.31
C LEU A 188 -2.06 -11.33 -20.75
N VAL A 189 -1.99 -10.00 -20.94
CA VAL A 189 -1.44 -9.46 -22.19
C VAL A 189 0.05 -9.76 -22.20
N THR A 190 0.41 -10.97 -22.60
CA THR A 190 1.80 -11.29 -22.90
C THR A 190 2.17 -10.42 -24.10
N TRP A 191 3.07 -9.44 -23.88
CA TRP A 191 3.77 -8.81 -24.99
C TRP A 191 4.64 -9.88 -25.65
N ARG A 192 4.04 -10.69 -26.53
CA ARG A 192 4.77 -11.33 -27.59
C ARG A 192 5.21 -10.17 -28.46
N TRP A 193 6.47 -9.76 -28.35
CA TRP A 193 7.11 -8.88 -29.31
C TRP A 193 6.92 -9.51 -30.69
N ASN A 194 5.81 -9.18 -31.36
CA ASN A 194 5.57 -9.54 -32.74
C ASN A 194 6.43 -8.57 -33.53
N VAL A 195 7.68 -8.97 -33.74
CA VAL A 195 8.70 -8.24 -34.51
C VAL A 195 8.16 -7.86 -35.91
N ASP A 196 7.12 -8.55 -36.39
CA ASP A 196 6.49 -8.34 -37.68
C ASP A 196 5.53 -7.12 -37.75
N TYR A 197 5.05 -6.61 -36.61
CA TYR A 197 4.10 -5.48 -36.64
C TYR A 197 4.75 -4.14 -36.98
N TYR A 198 6.07 -4.01 -36.79
CA TYR A 198 6.82 -2.77 -37.09
C TYR A 198 7.31 -2.65 -38.54
N TRP A 199 7.26 -3.72 -39.35
CA TRP A 199 7.81 -3.72 -40.72
C TRP A 199 6.76 -3.74 -41.84
N SER A 200 5.47 -3.90 -41.53
CA SER A 200 4.42 -4.08 -42.56
C SER A 200 3.68 -2.81 -42.98
N ARG A 201 4.02 -1.65 -42.42
CA ARG A 201 3.57 -0.35 -42.94
C ARG A 201 4.75 0.59 -43.08
N THR A 202 5.01 1.01 -44.30
CA THR A 202 5.87 2.16 -44.60
C THR A 202 5.43 3.31 -43.71
N PRO A 203 6.27 3.81 -42.77
CA PRO A 203 5.90 4.97 -41.98
C PRO A 203 5.69 6.15 -42.93
N PRO A 204 4.69 7.02 -42.70
CA PRO A 204 4.61 8.27 -43.45
C PRO A 204 5.90 9.04 -43.21
N ALA A 205 6.47 9.60 -44.28
CA ALA A 205 7.72 10.35 -44.22
C ALA A 205 7.55 11.52 -43.23
N VAL A 206 8.11 11.37 -42.03
CA VAL A 206 8.26 12.47 -41.09
C VAL A 206 9.50 13.22 -41.53
N ASN A 207 9.32 14.44 -42.02
CA ASN A 207 10.40 15.41 -42.19
C ASN A 207 11.04 15.67 -40.82
N ALA A 208 12.01 14.85 -40.46
CA ALA A 208 12.89 15.12 -39.33
C ALA A 208 13.78 16.29 -39.75
N HIS A 209 13.47 17.52 -39.34
CA HIS A 209 14.40 18.64 -39.11
C HIS A 209 13.63 19.82 -38.48
N GLY A 210 13.16 19.65 -37.25
CA GLY A 210 12.77 20.77 -36.40
C GLY A 210 13.96 21.24 -35.57
N ARG A 211 14.67 22.29 -36.02
CA ARG A 211 15.63 23.03 -35.19
C ARG A 211 14.86 24.07 -34.38
N ASN A 212 15.27 24.34 -33.14
CA ASN A 212 14.88 25.57 -32.44
C ASN A 212 15.76 26.75 -32.90
N ASP A 213 15.35 27.98 -32.61
CA ASP A 213 15.95 29.24 -33.11
C ASP A 213 17.41 29.50 -32.70
N ARG A 214 18.08 28.54 -32.02
CA ARG A 214 19.50 28.61 -31.68
C ARG A 214 20.32 27.37 -32.07
N GLY A 215 19.74 26.42 -32.82
CA GLY A 215 20.50 25.41 -33.55
C GLY A 215 21.24 24.33 -32.75
N ALA A 216 20.86 24.05 -31.49
CA ALA A 216 21.47 22.98 -30.69
C ALA A 216 20.64 21.68 -30.72
N ALA A 217 21.31 20.52 -30.82
CA ALA A 217 20.69 19.21 -30.72
C ALA A 217 20.37 18.86 -29.25
N VAL A 218 19.15 18.37 -29.00
CA VAL A 218 18.73 17.88 -27.67
C VAL A 218 18.96 16.37 -27.60
N PRO A 219 19.66 15.82 -26.59
CA PRO A 219 19.82 14.38 -26.46
C PRO A 219 18.54 13.77 -25.87
N THR A 220 17.92 12.86 -26.62
CA THR A 220 16.90 11.94 -26.10
C THR A 220 17.58 10.83 -25.31
N THR A 221 17.46 10.86 -23.99
CA THR A 221 17.96 9.81 -23.11
C THR A 221 17.19 8.51 -23.35
N ARG A 222 17.92 7.46 -23.75
CA ARG A 222 17.44 6.07 -23.86
C ARG A 222 17.06 5.54 -22.47
N CYS A 223 15.88 4.94 -22.32
CA CYS A 223 15.52 4.16 -21.14
C CYS A 223 16.40 2.89 -21.04
N PHE A 224 16.96 2.64 -19.87
CA PHE A 224 17.71 1.44 -19.50
C PHE A 224 16.78 0.28 -19.07
N PRO A 225 17.27 -0.97 -19.07
CA PRO A 225 16.47 -2.16 -18.79
C PRO A 225 16.24 -2.39 -17.27
N VAL A 226 15.14 -3.08 -17.02
CA VAL A 226 14.58 -3.48 -15.72
C VAL A 226 15.55 -4.37 -14.92
N HIS A 227 16.09 -3.82 -13.83
CA HIS A 227 16.52 -4.60 -12.68
C HIS A 227 16.28 -3.76 -11.41
N PHE A 228 15.65 -4.38 -10.40
CA PHE A 228 15.29 -3.85 -9.08
C PHE A 228 14.08 -2.89 -9.02
N LEU A 229 12.87 -3.46 -9.07
CA LEU A 229 11.84 -3.03 -8.14
C LEU A 229 12.12 -3.73 -6.80
N PRO A 230 12.49 -3.02 -5.73
CA PRO A 230 12.60 -3.64 -4.41
C PRO A 230 11.20 -4.14 -4.01
N SER A 231 11.10 -5.37 -3.50
CA SER A 231 9.79 -5.92 -3.10
C SER A 231 9.10 -4.96 -2.15
N ILE A 232 7.76 -4.93 -2.14
CA ILE A 232 6.95 -4.04 -1.27
C ILE A 232 7.40 -4.13 0.21
N ARG A 233 7.96 -5.28 0.61
CA ARG A 233 8.63 -5.52 1.90
C ARG A 233 9.80 -4.58 2.24
N GLN A 234 10.46 -3.97 1.26
CA GLN A 234 11.63 -3.10 1.42
C GLN A 234 11.27 -1.61 1.47
N LEU A 235 10.09 -1.21 0.96
CA LEU A 235 9.64 0.18 1.01
C LEU A 235 9.19 0.61 2.41
N GLY A 236 8.92 -0.34 3.31
CA GLY A 236 8.58 -0.09 4.72
C GLY A 236 9.78 0.09 5.68
N ARG A 237 11.04 0.05 5.20
CA ARG A 237 12.21 0.31 6.06
C ARG A 237 12.74 1.73 5.86
N ARG A 238 12.56 2.59 6.88
CA ARG A 238 13.31 3.85 6.97
C ARG A 238 14.82 3.56 6.85
N PRO A 239 15.61 4.37 6.11
CA PRO A 239 17.06 4.28 6.18
C PRO A 239 17.50 4.64 7.59
N GLY A 240 18.09 3.68 8.30
CA GLY A 240 18.76 3.93 9.57
C GLY A 240 19.83 5.00 9.39
N SER A 241 19.88 5.94 10.33
CA SER A 241 20.90 6.97 10.41
C SER A 241 22.30 6.39 10.23
N ALA A 242 22.99 6.83 9.18
CA ALA A 242 24.41 6.59 9.01
C ALA A 242 25.16 7.32 10.13
N LEU A 243 25.46 6.63 11.22
CA LEU A 243 26.48 7.08 12.17
C LEU A 243 27.84 6.97 11.47
N SER A 244 28.38 8.13 11.10
CA SER A 244 29.77 8.27 10.70
C SER A 244 30.66 7.86 11.87
N VAL A 245 31.27 6.67 11.78
CA VAL A 245 32.36 6.30 12.69
C VAL A 245 33.61 7.06 12.24
N GLY A 246 33.85 8.20 12.89
CA GLY A 246 35.11 8.92 12.82
C GLY A 246 36.23 8.03 13.38
N CYS A 247 37.20 7.68 12.54
CA CYS A 247 38.38 6.95 12.94
C CYS A 247 39.37 7.94 13.61
N HIS A 248 39.29 8.08 14.94
CA HIS A 248 40.40 8.61 15.72
C HIS A 248 41.22 7.42 16.26
N ARG A 249 42.46 7.27 15.76
CA ARG A 249 43.52 6.55 16.46
C ARG A 249 44.77 7.42 16.48
N ASN A 250 44.98 8.10 17.61
CA ASN A 250 46.32 8.41 18.12
C ASN A 250 46.57 7.50 19.32
N GLY A 251 47.67 6.76 19.29
CA GLY A 251 48.08 5.87 20.37
C GLY A 251 49.45 5.27 20.07
N CYS A 252 50.47 5.88 20.63
CA CYS A 252 51.89 5.57 20.54
C CYS A 252 52.25 4.11 20.85
N SER A 253 53.24 3.59 20.14
CA SER A 253 54.18 2.55 20.59
C SER A 253 55.39 2.57 19.65
N GLY A 254 56.56 3.00 20.14
CA GLY A 254 57.82 3.07 19.41
C GLY A 254 58.50 4.42 19.57
#